data_AF-A0A2I0K1N0-F1
#
_entry.id   AF-A0A2I0K1N0-F1
#
_cell.length_a   1.000
_cell.length_b   1.000
_cell.length_c   1.000
_cell.angle_alpha   90.00
_cell.angle_beta   90.00
_cell.angle_gamma   90.00
#
_symmetry.space_group_name_H-M   'P 1'
#
loop_
_entity.id
_entity.type
_entity.pdbx_description
1 polymer ?
#
loop_
_entity_poly.entity_id
_entity_poly.type
_entity_poly.pdbx_seq_one_letter_code
_entity_poly.pdbx_strand_id
1 'polypeptide(L)'
;MDHSLDFLVGSTSVVLFSSSVLGLVLLSLCLALARLVYKLWWNPIRIQRMMAAQGIKGPSYRFLHGNTKEIFTMRKEAMERPMASHLSHDVLPRLQPHIRTWVDTYGPNYLYWFGPQPQLVVTEPEMIKEKLLGDSLVTSAGEKWVKQRKLANHAFHGESLKSSFPAVVDSVHMMLEKWKDHEGKEIEVFEEFIFLTSEVISRTAFGSSYVEGRNIFEMLRGLGVLTSRNAFKLRLPGMSKIWKTADELDGYGNDFLGLLMQAFLEEDRNERITIDYVVDECKTFYVAGQETTNTMLTWTLFLLAVYTDWQEEARKDVLNVFGQRDPYHDGVTKLKTMTMIINESLRLYTPVTSLTREVSRQDRLGKLVVPANMHIFIANLKVHHDPQIWGEDAHLFKPESFTLSPAYVHSPTQILTTRPQHGVHVILHPLHREE
;
A
#
# COMPACT_ATOMS: atom_id res chain seq x y z
N MET A 1 76.34 -3.35 -19.34
CA MET A 1 75.89 -2.62 -18.14
C MET A 1 74.49 -2.01 -18.31
N ASP A 2 74.03 -1.76 -19.54
CA ASP A 2 72.69 -1.17 -19.79
C ASP A 2 71.50 -2.13 -19.56
N HIS A 3 71.59 -3.40 -19.96
CA HIS A 3 70.44 -4.32 -19.84
C HIS A 3 70.00 -4.62 -18.40
N SER A 4 70.86 -4.42 -17.41
CA SER A 4 70.54 -4.59 -15.99
C SER A 4 69.76 -3.39 -15.40
N LEU A 5 69.93 -2.18 -15.95
CA LEU A 5 69.26 -0.98 -15.47
C LEU A 5 67.81 -0.89 -15.97
N ASP A 6 67.55 -1.23 -17.23
CA ASP A 6 66.19 -1.24 -17.78
C ASP A 6 65.26 -2.26 -17.11
N PHE A 7 65.80 -3.42 -16.70
CA PHE A 7 65.03 -4.44 -15.98
C PHE A 7 64.67 -3.99 -14.55
N LEU A 8 65.56 -3.26 -13.87
CA LEU A 8 65.35 -2.68 -12.54
C LEU A 8 64.35 -1.51 -12.56
N VAL A 9 64.38 -0.67 -13.62
CA VAL A 9 63.43 0.43 -13.81
C VAL A 9 62.04 -0.09 -14.18
N GLY A 10 61.95 -1.12 -15.03
CA GLY A 10 60.67 -1.77 -15.37
C GLY A 10 60.02 -2.48 -14.17
N SER A 11 60.80 -3.19 -13.36
CA SER A 11 60.30 -3.89 -12.17
C SER A 11 59.88 -2.94 -11.05
N THR A 12 60.63 -1.86 -10.80
CA THR A 12 60.23 -0.83 -9.81
C THR A 12 58.98 -0.06 -10.25
N SER A 13 58.83 0.25 -11.55
CA SER A 13 57.64 0.90 -12.11
C SER A 13 56.37 0.03 -11.96
N VAL A 14 56.47 -1.28 -12.21
CA VAL A 14 55.37 -2.24 -12.03
C VAL A 14 55.02 -2.45 -10.55
N VAL A 15 56.01 -2.43 -9.65
CA VAL A 15 55.80 -2.49 -8.19
C VAL A 15 55.15 -1.21 -7.65
N LEU A 16 55.50 -0.03 -8.19
CA LEU A 16 54.87 1.25 -7.84
C LEU A 16 53.45 1.40 -8.39
N PHE A 17 53.18 0.87 -9.60
CA PHE A 17 51.82 0.80 -10.14
C PHE A 17 50.94 -0.19 -9.37
N SER A 18 51.47 -1.35 -8.97
CA SER A 18 50.70 -2.35 -8.22
C SER A 18 50.42 -1.90 -6.77
N SER A 19 51.36 -1.21 -6.12
CA SER A 19 51.17 -0.65 -4.78
C SER A 19 50.22 0.55 -4.75
N SER A 20 50.19 1.40 -5.79
CA SER A 20 49.22 2.51 -5.89
C SER A 20 47.80 2.02 -6.18
N VAL A 21 47.63 0.99 -7.03
CA VAL A 21 46.33 0.34 -7.25
C VAL A 21 45.85 -0.35 -5.97
N LEU A 22 46.72 -1.05 -5.25
CA LEU A 22 46.38 -1.66 -3.95
C LEU A 22 45.97 -0.60 -2.92
N GLY A 23 46.66 0.54 -2.88
CA GLY A 23 46.32 1.68 -2.03
C GLY A 23 44.94 2.27 -2.33
N LEU A 24 44.59 2.41 -3.62
CA LEU A 24 43.26 2.88 -4.04
C LEU A 24 42.15 1.88 -3.69
N VAL A 25 42.40 0.58 -3.89
CA VAL A 25 41.47 -0.49 -3.48
C VAL A 25 41.25 -0.47 -1.97
N LEU A 26 42.32 -0.41 -1.17
CA LEU A 26 42.22 -0.33 0.29
C LEU A 26 41.47 0.92 0.75
N LEU A 27 41.75 2.09 0.15
CA LEU A 27 41.01 3.32 0.43
C LEU A 27 39.53 3.17 0.10
N SER A 28 39.19 2.58 -1.05
CA SER A 28 37.80 2.31 -1.43
C SER A 28 37.08 1.38 -0.46
N LEU A 29 37.77 0.35 0.04
CA LEU A 29 37.24 -0.60 1.01
C LEU A 29 37.04 0.07 2.38
N CYS A 30 37.99 0.90 2.82
CA CYS A 30 37.85 1.69 4.03
C CYS A 30 36.68 2.67 3.95
N LEU A 31 36.50 3.36 2.82
CA LEU A 31 35.36 4.26 2.59
C LEU A 31 34.03 3.49 2.56
N ALA A 32 33.99 2.32 1.93
CA ALA A 32 32.82 1.45 1.91
C ALA A 32 32.46 0.96 3.32
N LEU A 33 33.45 0.54 4.10
CA LEU A 33 33.28 0.12 5.49
C LEU A 33 32.82 1.29 6.38
N ALA A 34 33.40 2.48 6.22
CA ALA A 34 32.98 3.67 6.96
C ALA A 34 31.52 4.05 6.64
N ARG A 35 31.12 3.98 5.36
CA ARG A 35 29.72 4.17 4.95
C ARG A 35 28.79 3.10 5.53
N LEU A 36 29.25 1.86 5.60
CA LEU A 36 28.50 0.75 6.19
C LEU A 36 28.29 0.95 7.70
N VAL A 37 29.35 1.28 8.44
CA VAL A 37 29.30 1.60 9.88
C VAL A 37 28.39 2.81 10.12
N TYR A 38 28.52 3.84 9.29
CA TYR A 38 27.64 5.00 9.38
C TYR A 38 26.17 4.62 9.19
N LYS A 39 25.85 3.85 8.14
CA LYS A 39 24.47 3.48 7.78
C LYS A 39 23.84 2.49 8.75
N LEU A 40 24.59 1.49 9.21
CA LEU A 40 24.07 0.37 10.01
C LEU A 40 24.24 0.55 11.52
N TRP A 41 25.11 1.44 11.97
CA TRP A 41 25.39 1.62 13.39
C TRP A 41 25.16 3.06 13.85
N TRP A 42 25.89 4.02 13.27
CA TRP A 42 25.86 5.40 13.76
C TRP A 42 24.51 6.09 13.51
N ASN A 43 24.01 6.04 12.28
CA ASN A 43 22.78 6.73 11.90
C ASN A 43 21.55 6.21 12.67
N PRO A 44 21.34 4.89 12.85
CA PRO A 44 20.24 4.39 13.66
C PRO A 44 20.27 4.91 15.11
N ILE A 45 21.43 4.84 15.77
CA ILE A 45 21.58 5.33 17.15
C ILE A 45 21.34 6.84 17.24
N ARG A 46 21.87 7.61 16.27
CA ARG A 46 21.68 9.06 16.19
C ARG A 46 20.20 9.42 16.07
N ILE A 47 19.46 8.77 15.17
CA ILE A 47 18.04 9.01 14.97
C ILE A 47 17.24 8.57 16.20
N GLN A 48 17.53 7.41 16.79
CA GLN A 48 16.85 6.95 18.01
C GLN A 48 16.98 7.98 19.15
N ARG A 49 18.19 8.50 19.38
CA ARG A 49 18.42 9.55 20.40
C ARG A 49 17.70 10.86 20.06
N MET A 50 17.74 11.26 18.80
CA MET A 50 17.08 12.49 18.34
C MET A 50 15.56 12.43 18.52
N MET A 51 14.94 11.29 18.23
CA MET A 51 13.50 11.09 18.43
C MET A 51 13.15 10.97 19.91
N ALA A 52 13.97 10.27 20.70
CA ALA A 52 13.79 10.17 22.16
C ALA A 52 13.85 11.54 22.86
N ALA A 53 14.73 12.44 22.41
CA ALA A 53 14.81 13.81 22.93
C ALA A 53 13.53 14.63 22.68
N GLN A 54 12.70 14.22 21.72
CA GLN A 54 11.41 14.84 21.41
C GLN A 54 10.23 14.09 22.03
N GLY A 55 10.50 13.13 22.93
CA GLY A 55 9.48 12.35 23.64
C GLY A 55 9.02 11.09 22.90
N ILE A 56 9.54 10.80 21.71
CA ILE A 56 9.17 9.61 20.93
C ILE A 56 9.95 8.39 21.44
N LYS A 57 9.21 7.44 22.01
CA LYS A 57 9.74 6.15 22.48
C LYS A 57 9.58 5.08 21.40
N GLY A 58 10.04 3.86 21.68
CA GLY A 58 9.86 2.71 20.81
C GLY A 58 10.86 1.60 21.09
N PRO A 59 10.70 0.44 20.44
CA PRO A 59 11.63 -0.67 20.61
C PRO A 59 13.04 -0.29 20.13
N SER A 60 14.06 -0.75 20.85
CA SER A 60 15.46 -0.45 20.52
C SER A 60 15.89 -1.03 19.17
N TYR A 61 16.74 -0.30 18.45
CA TYR A 61 17.39 -0.80 17.25
C TYR A 61 18.25 -2.04 17.56
N ARG A 62 18.11 -3.10 16.74
CA ARG A 62 19.01 -4.26 16.74
C ARG A 62 19.84 -4.25 15.46
N PHE A 63 21.15 -4.46 15.59
CA PHE A 63 22.09 -4.36 14.47
C PHE A 63 21.63 -5.22 13.27
N LEU A 64 21.72 -4.63 12.07
CA LEU A 64 21.25 -5.15 10.76
C LEU A 64 19.72 -5.31 10.62
N HIS A 65 19.04 -5.84 11.62
CA HIS A 65 17.68 -6.35 11.49
C HIS A 65 16.62 -5.38 12.01
N GLY A 66 17.00 -4.40 12.82
CA GLY A 66 16.06 -3.56 13.52
C GLY A 66 15.08 -4.41 14.34
N ASN A 67 13.79 -4.17 14.15
CA ASN A 67 12.72 -4.95 14.75
C ASN A 67 12.06 -5.92 13.76
N THR A 68 12.55 -6.03 12.52
CA THR A 68 11.92 -6.83 11.46
C THR A 68 11.71 -8.29 11.85
N LYS A 69 12.69 -8.92 12.51
CA LYS A 69 12.58 -10.31 12.98
C LYS A 69 11.48 -10.49 14.03
N GLU A 70 11.38 -9.54 14.96
CA GLU A 70 10.35 -9.54 16.02
C GLU A 70 8.96 -9.36 15.40
N ILE A 71 8.80 -8.41 14.48
CA ILE A 71 7.55 -8.19 13.74
C ILE A 71 7.13 -9.45 12.99
N PHE A 72 8.07 -10.11 12.30
CA PHE A 72 7.80 -11.34 11.58
C PHE A 72 7.31 -12.46 12.52
N THR A 73 7.97 -12.67 13.65
CA THR A 73 7.57 -13.67 14.65
C THR A 73 6.18 -13.38 15.20
N MET A 74 5.91 -12.15 15.65
CA MET A 74 4.59 -11.76 16.17
C MET A 74 3.47 -11.98 15.13
N ARG A 75 3.72 -11.64 13.87
CA ARG A 75 2.75 -11.86 12.79
C ARG A 75 2.53 -13.33 12.49
N LYS A 76 3.59 -14.13 12.49
CA LYS A 76 3.49 -15.58 12.28
C LYS A 76 2.63 -16.22 13.36
N GLU A 77 2.94 -15.97 14.63
CA GLU A 77 2.21 -16.49 15.79
C GLU A 77 0.74 -16.06 15.78
N ALA A 78 0.46 -14.79 15.46
CA ALA A 78 -0.91 -14.28 15.37
C ALA A 78 -1.73 -14.93 14.24
N MET A 79 -1.08 -15.39 13.16
CA MET A 79 -1.74 -16.04 12.02
C MET A 79 -1.97 -17.54 12.21
N GLU A 80 -1.18 -18.22 13.05
CA GLU A 80 -1.21 -19.68 13.25
C GLU A 80 -2.54 -20.20 13.79
N ARG A 81 -3.31 -19.39 14.51
CA ARG A 81 -4.62 -19.76 15.06
C ARG A 81 -5.72 -18.99 14.35
N PRO A 82 -6.90 -19.56 14.07
CA PRO A 82 -8.05 -18.80 13.60
C PRO A 82 -8.52 -17.79 14.66
N MET A 83 -9.27 -16.77 14.24
CA MET A 83 -9.95 -15.87 15.19
C MET A 83 -10.98 -16.65 16.04
N ALA A 84 -11.45 -16.03 17.12
CA ALA A 84 -12.41 -16.64 18.04
C ALA A 84 -13.66 -17.20 17.32
N SER A 85 -14.34 -18.16 17.96
CA SER A 85 -15.52 -18.82 17.40
C SER A 85 -16.73 -17.92 17.19
N HIS A 86 -16.79 -16.77 17.87
CA HIS A 86 -17.78 -15.72 17.62
C HIS A 86 -17.19 -14.70 16.63
N LEU A 87 -18.03 -14.21 15.72
CA LEU A 87 -17.62 -13.21 14.74
C LEU A 87 -17.17 -11.92 15.44
N SER A 88 -15.92 -11.52 15.22
CA SER A 88 -15.35 -10.27 15.71
C SER A 88 -14.69 -9.53 14.55
N HIS A 89 -14.95 -8.22 14.46
CA HIS A 89 -14.30 -7.35 13.48
C HIS A 89 -13.03 -6.69 14.00
N ASP A 90 -12.60 -6.95 15.24
CA ASP A 90 -11.28 -6.50 15.73
C ASP A 90 -10.15 -7.34 15.11
N VAL A 91 -9.75 -6.94 13.90
CA VAL A 91 -8.74 -7.67 13.11
C VAL A 91 -7.31 -7.17 13.35
N LEU A 92 -7.13 -6.04 14.06
CA LEU A 92 -5.83 -5.41 14.26
C LEU A 92 -4.84 -6.31 15.01
N PRO A 93 -5.20 -6.97 16.14
CA PRO A 93 -4.30 -7.88 16.85
C PRO A 93 -3.82 -9.04 15.98
N ARG A 94 -4.63 -9.45 15.00
CA ARG A 94 -4.29 -10.50 14.04
C ARG A 94 -3.35 -9.96 12.95
N LEU A 95 -3.75 -8.90 12.23
CA LEU A 95 -3.04 -8.40 11.06
C LEU A 95 -1.74 -7.65 11.40
N GLN A 96 -1.76 -6.85 12.47
CA GLN A 96 -0.65 -5.99 12.88
C GLN A 96 -0.42 -6.06 14.42
N PRO A 97 -0.10 -7.26 14.97
CA PRO A 97 0.08 -7.46 16.42
C PRO A 97 1.15 -6.55 17.03
N HIS A 98 2.23 -6.29 16.28
CA HIS A 98 3.29 -5.37 16.68
C HIS A 98 2.80 -3.93 16.83
N ILE A 99 1.93 -3.44 15.92
CA ILE A 99 1.34 -2.09 16.04
C ILE A 99 0.48 -2.04 17.30
N ARG A 100 -0.41 -3.03 17.51
CA ARG A 100 -1.25 -3.10 18.71
C ARG A 100 -0.40 -3.04 19.99
N THR A 101 0.57 -3.95 20.10
CA THR A 101 1.41 -4.10 21.29
C THR A 101 2.24 -2.84 21.57
N TRP A 102 2.81 -2.24 20.53
CA TRP A 102 3.71 -1.10 20.68
C TRP A 102 2.98 0.23 20.88
N VAL A 103 1.77 0.40 20.34
CA VAL A 103 0.92 1.54 20.73
C VAL A 103 0.60 1.48 22.22
N ASP A 104 0.21 0.31 22.73
CA ASP A 104 -0.12 0.13 24.15
C ASP A 104 1.12 0.35 25.05
N THR A 105 2.32 0.00 24.56
CA THR A 105 3.58 0.10 25.33
C THR A 105 4.24 1.49 25.26
N TYR A 106 4.27 2.11 24.07
CA TYR A 106 5.07 3.31 23.79
C TYR A 106 4.23 4.57 23.52
N GLY A 107 2.92 4.42 23.35
CA GLY A 107 1.98 5.48 22.99
C GLY A 107 1.66 5.51 21.49
N PRO A 108 0.76 6.42 21.07
CA PRO A 108 0.23 6.47 19.69
C PRO A 108 1.29 6.76 18.63
N ASN A 109 2.36 7.45 19.00
CA ASN A 109 3.48 7.73 18.11
C ASN A 109 4.76 7.15 18.68
N TYR A 110 5.39 6.26 17.92
CA TYR A 110 6.61 5.59 18.35
C TYR A 110 7.52 5.31 17.16
N LEU A 111 8.80 5.13 17.46
CA LEU A 111 9.83 4.81 16.48
C LEU A 111 10.11 3.31 16.50
N TYR A 112 10.05 2.64 15.35
CA TYR A 112 10.61 1.29 15.20
C TYR A 112 11.54 1.21 13.98
N TRP A 113 12.16 0.05 13.79
CA TRP A 113 13.17 -0.17 12.77
C TRP A 113 12.78 -1.30 11.83
N PHE A 114 12.72 -1.00 10.53
CA PHE A 114 12.59 -1.98 9.47
C PHE A 114 13.98 -2.22 8.83
N GLY A 115 14.68 -3.28 9.26
CA GLY A 115 16.12 -3.36 9.04
C GLY A 115 16.82 -2.14 9.67
N PRO A 116 17.75 -1.46 8.97
CA PRO A 116 18.32 -0.19 9.43
C PRO A 116 17.43 1.04 9.17
N GLN A 117 16.26 0.88 8.54
CA GLN A 117 15.39 1.98 8.14
C GLN A 117 14.48 2.43 9.30
N PRO A 118 14.56 3.69 9.77
CA PRO A 118 13.69 4.19 10.83
C PRO A 118 12.27 4.44 10.32
N GLN A 119 11.29 3.97 11.10
CA GLN A 119 9.85 4.12 10.85
C GLN A 119 9.22 4.85 12.04
N LEU A 120 8.80 6.10 11.84
CA LEU A 120 7.97 6.82 12.80
C LEU A 120 6.51 6.46 12.55
N VAL A 121 5.92 5.69 13.45
CA VAL A 121 4.50 5.37 13.42
C VAL A 121 3.70 6.56 13.88
N VAL A 122 2.65 6.87 13.12
CA VAL A 122 1.71 7.93 13.41
C VAL A 122 0.31 7.36 13.36
N THR A 123 -0.43 7.50 14.46
CA THR A 123 -1.85 7.11 14.56
C THR A 123 -2.78 8.29 14.83
N GLU A 124 -2.22 9.48 15.09
CA GLU A 124 -3.02 10.67 15.41
C GLU A 124 -3.55 11.36 14.13
N PRO A 125 -4.87 11.54 13.97
CA PRO A 125 -5.47 12.16 12.77
C PRO A 125 -4.93 13.55 12.42
N GLU A 126 -4.60 14.37 13.41
CA GLU A 126 -4.10 15.74 13.16
C GLU A 126 -2.71 15.73 12.51
N MET A 127 -1.82 14.83 12.92
CA MET A 127 -0.52 14.67 12.25
C MET A 127 -0.65 14.04 10.86
N ILE A 128 -1.68 13.21 10.65
CA ILE A 128 -1.99 12.61 9.35
C ILE A 128 -2.42 13.69 8.35
N LYS A 129 -3.25 14.66 8.78
CA LYS A 129 -3.76 15.77 7.93
C LYS A 129 -2.64 16.72 7.48
N GLU A 130 -1.67 17.04 8.33
CA GLU A 130 -0.64 18.05 8.04
C GLU A 130 0.33 17.67 6.90
N LYS A 131 0.43 16.38 6.51
CA LYS A 131 1.40 15.91 5.49
C LYS A 131 0.92 14.86 4.51
N LEU A 132 -0.37 14.52 4.48
CA LEU A 132 -0.94 13.60 3.49
C LEU A 132 -0.83 14.11 2.04
N LEU A 133 -0.61 15.41 1.86
CA LEU A 133 -0.43 16.07 0.56
C LEU A 133 1.05 16.02 0.11
N GLY A 134 1.55 14.83 -0.22
CA GLY A 134 2.90 14.62 -0.77
C GLY A 134 2.94 13.52 -1.84
N ASP A 135 3.87 13.67 -2.78
CA ASP A 135 3.98 12.97 -4.08
C ASP A 135 3.90 11.42 -3.99
N SER A 136 2.79 10.83 -4.43
CA SER A 136 2.68 9.41 -4.77
C SER A 136 1.54 9.14 -5.76
N LEU A 137 1.80 8.35 -6.81
CA LEU A 137 0.71 7.72 -7.59
C LEU A 137 0.49 6.30 -7.06
N VAL A 138 1.58 5.55 -6.80
CA VAL A 138 1.71 4.57 -5.69
C VAL A 138 3.17 4.51 -5.19
N THR A 139 4.19 4.71 -6.04
CA THR A 139 5.63 4.65 -5.63
C THR A 139 6.54 5.74 -6.22
N SER A 140 6.07 6.53 -7.20
CA SER A 140 6.85 7.62 -7.82
C SER A 140 6.88 8.88 -6.95
N ALA A 141 8.03 9.56 -6.90
CA ALA A 141 8.25 10.83 -6.17
C ALA A 141 8.67 11.97 -7.11
N GLY A 142 8.47 13.23 -6.69
CA GLY A 142 8.97 14.42 -7.37
C GLY A 142 8.31 14.71 -8.73
N GLU A 143 9.06 15.26 -9.69
CA GLU A 143 8.51 15.67 -10.99
C GLU A 143 7.87 14.52 -11.79
N LYS A 144 8.40 13.29 -11.62
CA LYS A 144 7.83 12.07 -12.22
C LYS A 144 6.39 11.86 -11.76
N TRP A 145 6.14 12.04 -10.46
CA TRP A 145 4.80 11.95 -9.90
C TRP A 145 3.87 13.01 -10.49
N VAL A 146 4.30 14.28 -10.53
CA VAL A 146 3.46 15.39 -11.00
C VAL A 146 2.92 15.11 -12.41
N LYS A 147 3.80 14.60 -13.29
CA LYS A 147 3.43 14.22 -14.68
C LYS A 147 2.44 13.05 -14.70
N GLN A 148 2.73 11.97 -13.95
CA GLN A 148 1.86 10.79 -13.88
C GLN A 148 0.47 11.11 -13.29
N ARG A 149 0.43 11.88 -12.19
CA ARG A 149 -0.81 12.30 -11.53
C ARG A 149 -1.68 13.15 -12.45
N LYS A 150 -1.07 14.05 -13.23
CA LYS A 150 -1.80 14.86 -14.20
C LYS A 150 -2.48 13.99 -15.26
N LEU A 151 -1.77 13.00 -15.82
CA LEU A 151 -2.32 12.06 -16.81
C LEU A 151 -3.44 11.19 -16.21
N ALA A 152 -3.20 10.61 -15.04
CA ALA A 152 -4.20 9.80 -14.34
C ALA A 152 -5.49 10.58 -14.03
N ASN A 153 -5.37 11.82 -13.55
CA ASN A 153 -6.51 12.66 -13.24
C ASN A 153 -7.44 12.90 -14.45
N HIS A 154 -6.89 12.94 -15.67
CA HIS A 154 -7.71 13.03 -16.87
C HIS A 154 -8.53 11.75 -17.11
N ALA A 155 -7.93 10.57 -16.93
CA ALA A 155 -8.61 9.28 -17.13
C ALA A 155 -9.72 9.01 -16.09
N PHE A 156 -9.57 9.53 -14.86
CA PHE A 156 -10.57 9.40 -13.79
C PHE A 156 -11.46 10.65 -13.61
N HIS A 157 -11.54 11.51 -14.63
CA HIS A 157 -12.45 12.65 -14.62
C HIS A 157 -13.90 12.19 -14.81
N GLY A 158 -14.89 12.97 -14.32
CA GLY A 158 -16.29 12.54 -14.27
C GLY A 158 -16.89 12.11 -15.63
N GLU A 159 -16.52 12.80 -16.72
CA GLU A 159 -16.97 12.43 -18.07
C GLU A 159 -16.38 11.10 -18.54
N SER A 160 -15.10 10.85 -18.27
CA SER A 160 -14.44 9.57 -18.57
C SER A 160 -15.08 8.44 -17.78
N LEU A 161 -15.34 8.63 -16.48
CA LEU A 161 -16.04 7.64 -15.65
C LEU A 161 -17.46 7.34 -16.15
N LYS A 162 -18.20 8.37 -16.59
CA LYS A 162 -19.54 8.20 -17.17
C LYS A 162 -19.49 7.36 -18.45
N SER A 163 -18.46 7.53 -19.27
CA SER A 163 -18.26 6.72 -20.49
C SER A 163 -17.94 5.25 -20.20
N SER A 164 -17.29 4.96 -19.06
CA SER A 164 -16.94 3.60 -18.63
C SER A 164 -18.10 2.85 -17.98
N PHE A 165 -19.16 3.55 -17.56
CA PHE A 165 -20.26 2.97 -16.80
C PHE A 165 -20.96 1.77 -17.49
N PRO A 166 -21.28 1.81 -18.81
CA PRO A 166 -21.89 0.66 -19.49
C PRO A 166 -21.01 -0.59 -19.41
N ALA A 167 -19.69 -0.45 -19.58
CA ALA A 167 -18.77 -1.58 -19.50
C ALA A 167 -18.77 -2.23 -18.10
N VAL A 168 -18.93 -1.43 -17.03
CA VAL A 168 -19.08 -1.94 -15.66
C VAL A 168 -20.37 -2.75 -15.50
N VAL A 169 -21.50 -2.23 -16.02
CA VAL A 169 -22.79 -2.94 -15.98
C VAL A 169 -22.71 -4.26 -16.74
N ASP A 170 -22.12 -4.26 -17.93
CA ASP A 170 -21.92 -5.46 -18.74
C ASP A 170 -21.06 -6.50 -18.02
N SER A 171 -19.97 -6.09 -17.38
CA SER A 171 -19.11 -6.99 -16.58
C SER A 171 -19.87 -7.62 -15.41
N VAL A 172 -20.74 -6.85 -14.74
CA VAL A 172 -21.60 -7.37 -13.65
C VAL A 172 -22.64 -8.34 -14.20
N HIS A 173 -23.29 -8.04 -15.32
CA HIS A 173 -24.25 -8.94 -15.98
C HIS A 173 -23.61 -10.28 -16.34
N MET A 174 -22.39 -10.26 -16.90
CA MET A 174 -21.65 -11.50 -17.19
C MET A 174 -21.40 -12.36 -15.95
N MET A 175 -21.02 -11.74 -14.83
CA MET A 175 -20.85 -12.44 -13.56
C MET A 175 -22.19 -13.01 -13.04
N LEU A 176 -23.25 -12.20 -13.07
CA LEU A 176 -24.58 -12.63 -12.60
C LEU A 176 -25.17 -13.75 -13.45
N GLU A 177 -24.92 -13.77 -14.76
CA GLU A 177 -25.31 -14.88 -15.63
C GLU A 177 -24.66 -16.19 -15.19
N LYS A 178 -23.34 -16.17 -14.91
CA LYS A 178 -22.61 -17.33 -14.37
C LYS A 178 -23.13 -17.76 -12.99
N TRP A 179 -23.58 -16.80 -12.17
CA TRP A 179 -24.12 -17.11 -10.84
C TRP A 179 -25.46 -17.83 -10.87
N LYS A 180 -26.22 -17.78 -11.98
CA LYS A 180 -27.47 -18.56 -12.12
C LYS A 180 -27.23 -20.07 -11.97
N ASP A 181 -26.08 -20.58 -12.42
CA ASP A 181 -25.72 -21.99 -12.30
C ASP A 181 -25.36 -22.40 -10.85
N HIS A 182 -25.25 -21.42 -9.95
CA HIS A 182 -24.87 -21.60 -8.55
C HIS A 182 -26.06 -21.47 -7.58
N GLU A 183 -27.30 -21.38 -8.08
CA GLU A 183 -28.49 -21.33 -7.23
C GLU A 183 -28.55 -22.54 -6.29
N GLY A 184 -28.67 -22.28 -4.98
CA GLY A 184 -28.69 -23.31 -3.93
C GLY A 184 -27.33 -23.96 -3.63
N LYS A 185 -26.23 -23.44 -4.19
CA LYS A 185 -24.86 -23.96 -3.97
C LYS A 185 -24.00 -22.94 -3.25
N GLU A 186 -23.01 -23.44 -2.51
CA GLU A 186 -21.96 -22.60 -1.92
C GLU A 186 -21.07 -22.02 -3.03
N ILE A 187 -20.69 -20.75 -2.88
CA ILE A 187 -19.81 -20.03 -3.81
C ILE A 187 -18.66 -19.36 -3.06
N GLU A 188 -17.46 -19.46 -3.61
CA GLU A 188 -16.30 -18.70 -3.15
C GLU A 188 -16.32 -17.34 -3.84
N VAL A 189 -16.84 -16.33 -3.15
CA VAL A 189 -17.14 -15.01 -3.74
C VAL A 189 -15.88 -14.17 -3.99
N PHE A 190 -14.75 -14.48 -3.35
CA PHE A 190 -13.52 -13.72 -3.55
C PHE A 190 -12.95 -13.96 -4.95
N GLU A 191 -12.90 -15.20 -5.43
CA GLU A 191 -12.46 -15.53 -6.79
C GLU A 191 -13.45 -15.01 -7.86
N GLU A 192 -14.75 -14.99 -7.57
CA GLU A 192 -15.75 -14.37 -8.46
C GLU A 192 -15.54 -12.85 -8.60
N PHE A 193 -15.28 -12.16 -7.48
CA PHE A 193 -14.98 -10.73 -7.51
C PHE A 193 -13.59 -10.41 -8.10
N ILE A 194 -12.62 -11.33 -8.00
CA ILE A 194 -11.37 -11.22 -8.78
C ILE A 194 -11.69 -11.15 -10.27
N PHE A 195 -12.52 -12.07 -10.78
CA PHE A 195 -12.89 -12.07 -12.18
C PHE A 195 -13.62 -10.78 -12.57
N LEU A 196 -14.61 -10.36 -11.79
CA LEU A 196 -15.37 -9.13 -12.05
C LEU A 196 -14.47 -7.89 -12.11
N THR A 197 -13.64 -7.69 -11.09
CA THR A 197 -12.78 -6.49 -10.99
C THR A 197 -11.71 -6.46 -12.08
N SER A 198 -11.21 -7.64 -12.45
CA SER A 198 -10.29 -7.82 -13.57
C SER A 198 -10.94 -7.49 -14.92
N GLU A 199 -12.17 -7.96 -15.16
CA GLU A 199 -12.93 -7.65 -16.38
C GLU A 199 -13.24 -6.15 -16.47
N VAL A 200 -13.66 -5.54 -15.36
CA VAL A 200 -13.95 -4.10 -15.29
C VAL A 200 -12.72 -3.28 -15.65
N ILE A 201 -11.57 -3.52 -15.02
CA ILE A 201 -10.37 -2.73 -15.31
C ILE A 201 -9.86 -2.98 -16.75
N SER A 202 -9.96 -4.22 -17.25
CA SER A 202 -9.61 -4.54 -18.65
C SER A 202 -10.45 -3.76 -19.65
N ARG A 203 -11.77 -3.72 -19.47
CA ARG A 203 -12.66 -2.99 -20.39
C ARG A 203 -12.51 -1.48 -20.27
N THR A 204 -12.41 -0.98 -19.04
CA THR A 204 -12.50 0.46 -18.78
C THR A 204 -11.17 1.18 -18.94
N ALA A 205 -10.06 0.58 -18.53
CA ALA A 205 -8.73 1.21 -18.63
C ALA A 205 -7.96 0.79 -19.90
N PHE A 206 -8.21 -0.41 -20.43
CA PHE A 206 -7.43 -0.97 -21.54
C PHE A 206 -8.24 -1.22 -22.82
N GLY A 207 -9.57 -1.09 -22.78
CA GLY A 207 -10.44 -1.36 -23.94
C GLY A 207 -10.38 -2.82 -24.41
N SER A 208 -10.00 -3.74 -23.53
CA SER A 208 -9.76 -5.16 -23.80
C SER A 208 -10.58 -6.05 -22.84
N SER A 209 -10.56 -7.36 -23.03
CA SER A 209 -11.22 -8.33 -22.13
C SER A 209 -10.23 -8.95 -21.13
N TYR A 210 -10.70 -9.41 -19.97
CA TYR A 210 -9.88 -10.18 -19.04
C TYR A 210 -9.27 -11.42 -19.70
N VAL A 211 -10.05 -12.07 -20.56
CA VAL A 211 -9.66 -13.31 -21.26
C VAL A 211 -8.40 -13.11 -22.10
N GLU A 212 -8.25 -11.94 -22.73
CA GLU A 212 -7.06 -11.59 -23.53
C GLU A 212 -5.78 -11.45 -22.69
N GLY A 213 -5.89 -11.10 -21.40
CA GLY A 213 -4.75 -10.83 -20.50
C GLY A 213 -4.59 -11.78 -19.31
N ARG A 214 -5.46 -12.80 -19.16
CA ARG A 214 -5.57 -13.66 -17.95
C ARG A 214 -4.24 -14.12 -17.37
N ASN A 215 -3.34 -14.63 -18.22
CA ASN A 215 -2.06 -15.18 -17.78
C ASN A 215 -1.14 -14.10 -17.18
N ILE A 216 -1.18 -12.87 -17.70
CA ILE A 216 -0.43 -11.73 -17.16
C ILE A 216 -1.00 -11.35 -15.79
N PHE A 217 -2.32 -11.39 -15.65
CA PHE A 217 -3.03 -10.99 -14.44
C PHE A 217 -2.81 -11.94 -13.26
N GLU A 218 -2.93 -13.25 -13.50
CA GLU A 218 -2.63 -14.27 -12.49
C GLU A 218 -1.18 -14.16 -11.98
N MET A 219 -0.27 -13.79 -12.88
CA MET A 219 1.14 -13.59 -12.57
C MET A 219 1.41 -12.37 -11.69
N LEU A 220 0.82 -11.22 -12.04
CA LEU A 220 0.94 -9.98 -11.24
C LEU A 220 0.39 -10.19 -9.83
N ARG A 221 -0.72 -10.93 -9.69
CA ARG A 221 -1.28 -11.33 -8.39
C ARG A 221 -0.30 -12.20 -7.60
N GLY A 222 0.24 -13.25 -8.22
CA GLY A 222 1.26 -14.11 -7.61
C GLY A 222 2.46 -13.31 -7.11
N LEU A 223 2.92 -12.34 -7.91
CA LEU A 223 4.00 -11.41 -7.55
C LEU A 223 3.64 -10.54 -6.33
N GLY A 224 2.43 -9.99 -6.27
CA GLY A 224 1.94 -9.21 -5.13
C GLY A 224 1.96 -10.02 -3.83
N VAL A 225 1.46 -11.26 -3.86
CA VAL A 225 1.46 -12.18 -2.72
C VAL A 225 2.89 -12.53 -2.27
N LEU A 226 3.77 -12.85 -3.21
CA LEU A 226 5.18 -13.19 -2.90
C LEU A 226 5.92 -11.99 -2.32
N THR A 227 5.73 -10.81 -2.90
CA THR A 227 6.33 -9.55 -2.41
C THR A 227 5.84 -9.23 -0.99
N SER A 228 4.54 -9.39 -0.72
CA SER A 228 3.94 -9.18 0.60
C SER A 228 4.45 -10.18 1.64
N ARG A 229 4.53 -11.48 1.30
CA ARG A 229 5.07 -12.53 2.19
C ARG A 229 6.55 -12.32 2.51
N ASN A 230 7.31 -11.83 1.53
CA ASN A 230 8.74 -11.58 1.68
C ASN A 230 9.05 -10.15 2.16
N ALA A 231 8.04 -9.29 2.35
CA ALA A 231 8.22 -7.91 2.78
C ALA A 231 8.87 -7.80 4.17
N PHE A 232 8.89 -8.86 4.98
CA PHE A 232 9.57 -8.90 6.28
C PHE A 232 10.78 -9.85 6.29
N LYS A 233 11.17 -10.43 5.15
CA LYS A 233 12.43 -11.14 4.99
C LYS A 233 13.53 -10.14 4.64
N LEU A 234 14.72 -10.28 5.23
CA LEU A 234 15.80 -9.30 5.04
C LEU A 234 16.31 -9.30 3.59
N ARG A 235 16.52 -8.09 3.06
CA ARG A 235 17.42 -7.85 1.92
C ARG A 235 18.67 -7.13 2.44
N LEU A 236 19.82 -7.79 2.38
CA LEU A 236 21.09 -7.18 2.77
C LEU A 236 21.53 -6.16 1.70
N PRO A 237 21.82 -4.90 2.05
CA PRO A 237 22.24 -3.89 1.08
C PRO A 237 23.55 -4.29 0.39
N GLY A 238 23.55 -4.38 -0.93
CA GLY A 238 24.73 -4.69 -1.75
C GLY A 238 25.02 -6.19 -1.95
N MET A 239 24.52 -7.07 -1.07
CA MET A 239 24.65 -8.52 -1.26
C MET A 239 23.66 -9.07 -2.29
N SER A 240 22.50 -8.45 -2.49
CA SER A 240 21.52 -8.90 -3.50
C SER A 240 22.04 -8.86 -4.94
N LYS A 241 23.11 -8.08 -5.21
CA LYS A 241 23.78 -8.03 -6.52
C LYS A 241 24.88 -9.10 -6.69
N ILE A 242 25.39 -9.69 -5.61
CA ILE A 242 26.58 -10.57 -5.63
C ILE A 242 26.23 -12.00 -5.16
N TRP A 243 25.32 -12.12 -4.20
CA TRP A 243 24.79 -13.36 -3.65
C TRP A 243 23.27 -13.28 -3.69
N LYS A 244 22.67 -13.74 -4.79
CA LYS A 244 21.28 -14.22 -4.74
C LYS A 244 21.32 -15.44 -3.81
N THR A 245 20.76 -15.32 -2.61
CA THR A 245 20.70 -16.48 -1.70
C THR A 245 19.97 -17.63 -2.40
N ALA A 246 20.43 -18.87 -2.25
CA ALA A 246 19.79 -20.04 -2.91
C ALA A 246 18.28 -20.13 -2.60
N ASP A 247 17.86 -19.70 -1.41
CA ASP A 247 16.45 -19.56 -1.01
C ASP A 247 15.64 -18.52 -1.83
N GLU A 248 16.30 -17.59 -2.54
CA GLU A 248 15.66 -16.66 -3.48
C GLU A 248 15.57 -17.23 -4.91
N LEU A 249 16.37 -18.25 -5.27
CA LEU A 249 16.31 -18.90 -6.58
C LEU A 249 15.33 -20.09 -6.58
N ASP A 250 15.27 -20.84 -5.48
CA ASP A 250 14.31 -21.95 -5.34
C ASP A 250 12.86 -21.46 -5.11
N GLY A 251 12.68 -20.17 -4.78
CA GLY A 251 11.37 -19.56 -4.56
C GLY A 251 10.69 -18.96 -5.79
N TYR A 252 11.43 -18.68 -6.87
CA TYR A 252 10.91 -17.95 -8.03
C TYR A 252 10.89 -18.74 -9.34
N GLY A 253 11.45 -19.96 -9.35
CA GLY A 253 11.49 -20.78 -10.56
C GLY A 253 12.26 -20.14 -11.72
N ASN A 254 12.60 -20.95 -12.73
CA ASN A 254 13.14 -20.45 -14.00
C ASN A 254 12.02 -20.24 -15.03
N ASP A 255 10.78 -20.11 -14.56
CA ASP A 255 9.63 -19.88 -15.41
C ASP A 255 9.48 -18.39 -15.77
N PHE A 256 8.48 -18.09 -16.58
CA PHE A 256 8.21 -16.74 -17.07
C PHE A 256 7.94 -15.73 -15.93
N LEU A 257 7.40 -16.19 -14.78
CA LEU A 257 7.22 -15.38 -13.57
C LEU A 257 8.57 -15.04 -12.93
N GLY A 258 9.49 -16.01 -12.84
CA GLY A 258 10.86 -15.77 -12.39
C GLY A 258 11.64 -14.76 -13.25
N LEU A 259 11.42 -14.76 -14.56
CA LEU A 259 12.00 -13.78 -15.49
C LEU A 259 11.40 -12.38 -15.35
N LEU A 260 10.08 -12.27 -15.17
CA LEU A 260 9.42 -10.99 -14.91
C LEU A 260 9.83 -10.37 -13.57
N MET A 261 10.14 -11.20 -12.57
CA MET A 261 10.70 -10.73 -11.31
C MET A 261 12.11 -10.15 -11.45
N GLN A 262 12.92 -10.70 -12.35
CA GLN A 262 14.23 -10.13 -12.66
C GLN A 262 14.07 -8.76 -13.33
N ALA A 263 13.15 -8.63 -14.30
CA ALA A 263 12.85 -7.38 -14.98
C ALA A 263 12.28 -6.29 -14.03
N PHE A 264 11.40 -6.65 -13.09
CA PHE A 264 10.82 -5.68 -12.14
C PHE A 264 11.84 -5.14 -11.12
N LEU A 265 12.97 -5.85 -10.93
CA LEU A 265 14.02 -5.50 -9.96
C LEU A 265 15.23 -4.81 -10.62
N GLU A 266 15.28 -4.70 -11.95
CA GLU A 266 16.35 -4.01 -12.67
C GLU A 266 16.15 -2.50 -12.59
N GLU A 267 16.92 -1.84 -11.72
CA GLU A 267 17.11 -0.40 -11.75
C GLU A 267 18.18 -0.04 -12.80
N ASP A 268 17.77 0.23 -14.04
CA ASP A 268 18.55 1.12 -14.90
C ASP A 268 17.63 2.04 -15.72
N ARG A 269 17.86 3.35 -15.58
CA ARG A 269 16.94 4.41 -16.02
C ARG A 269 17.61 5.30 -17.04
N ASN A 270 17.09 5.29 -18.27
CA ASN A 270 17.31 6.37 -19.23
C ASN A 270 15.98 7.03 -19.61
N GLU A 271 15.99 8.37 -19.61
CA GLU A 271 14.82 9.26 -19.66
C GLU A 271 14.15 9.35 -21.04
N ARG A 272 13.46 8.29 -21.47
CA ARG A 272 12.40 8.36 -22.50
C ARG A 272 11.17 7.60 -22.02
N ILE A 273 9.97 8.04 -22.44
CA ILE A 273 8.75 7.22 -22.31
C ILE A 273 8.95 6.03 -23.26
N THR A 274 9.63 4.99 -22.78
CA THR A 274 9.79 3.72 -23.49
C THR A 274 8.53 2.89 -23.36
N ILE A 275 8.31 1.95 -24.27
CA ILE A 275 7.16 1.02 -24.21
C ILE A 275 7.15 0.28 -22.87
N ASP A 276 8.32 -0.09 -22.37
CA ASP A 276 8.47 -0.76 -21.06
C ASP A 276 7.91 0.07 -19.90
N TYR A 277 8.15 1.40 -19.93
CA TYR A 277 7.59 2.31 -18.93
C TYR A 277 6.06 2.38 -18.98
N VAL A 278 5.47 2.37 -20.18
CA VAL A 278 4.00 2.33 -20.31
C VAL A 278 3.46 1.01 -19.77
N VAL A 279 4.12 -0.10 -20.09
CA VAL A 279 3.74 -1.43 -19.60
C VAL A 279 3.79 -1.50 -18.07
N ASP A 280 4.79 -0.93 -17.41
CA ASP A 280 4.90 -0.95 -15.95
C ASP A 280 3.85 -0.08 -15.25
N GLU A 281 3.49 1.06 -15.84
CA GLU A 281 2.37 1.87 -15.34
C GLU A 281 1.04 1.12 -15.51
N CYS A 282 0.82 0.46 -16.65
CA CYS A 282 -0.36 -0.39 -16.87
C CYS A 282 -0.47 -1.52 -15.83
N LYS A 283 0.63 -2.19 -15.49
CA LYS A 283 0.66 -3.20 -14.41
C LYS A 283 0.26 -2.60 -13.06
N THR A 284 0.72 -1.38 -12.76
CA THR A 284 0.42 -0.68 -11.51
C THR A 284 -1.06 -0.32 -11.40
N PHE A 285 -1.65 0.28 -12.45
CA PHE A 285 -3.08 0.58 -12.49
C PHE A 285 -3.96 -0.66 -12.37
N TYR A 286 -3.54 -1.75 -12.99
CA TYR A 286 -4.25 -3.02 -12.93
C TYR A 286 -4.29 -3.58 -11.51
N VAL A 287 -3.13 -3.79 -10.88
CA VAL A 287 -3.06 -4.32 -9.50
C VAL A 287 -3.79 -3.39 -8.52
N ALA A 288 -3.58 -2.09 -8.64
CA ALA A 288 -4.22 -1.11 -7.76
C ALA A 288 -5.75 -1.10 -7.90
N GLY A 289 -6.29 -1.14 -9.13
CA GLY A 289 -7.72 -1.11 -9.40
C GLY A 289 -8.44 -2.43 -9.10
N GLN A 290 -7.73 -3.55 -9.21
CA GLN A 290 -8.31 -4.89 -9.10
C GLN A 290 -8.28 -5.42 -7.66
N GLU A 291 -7.11 -5.50 -7.03
CA GLU A 291 -6.95 -6.15 -5.71
C GLU A 291 -7.69 -5.42 -4.59
N THR A 292 -7.66 -4.08 -4.61
CA THR A 292 -8.32 -3.25 -3.59
C THR A 292 -9.84 -3.29 -3.71
N THR A 293 -10.38 -3.15 -4.92
CA THR A 293 -11.83 -3.22 -5.21
C THR A 293 -12.37 -4.60 -4.90
N ASN A 294 -11.64 -5.66 -5.26
CA ASN A 294 -12.01 -7.04 -4.96
C ASN A 294 -12.17 -7.24 -3.45
N THR A 295 -11.13 -6.87 -2.68
CA THR A 295 -11.14 -6.96 -1.21
C THR A 295 -12.32 -6.19 -0.61
N MET A 296 -12.59 -4.96 -1.08
CA MET A 296 -13.72 -4.15 -0.63
C MET A 296 -15.06 -4.85 -0.91
N LEU A 297 -15.27 -5.38 -2.12
CA LEU A 297 -16.51 -6.07 -2.49
C LEU A 297 -16.73 -7.33 -1.65
N THR A 298 -15.70 -8.16 -1.47
CA THR A 298 -15.77 -9.37 -0.65
C THR A 298 -16.18 -9.06 0.79
N TRP A 299 -15.50 -8.12 1.45
CA TRP A 299 -15.84 -7.78 2.83
C TRP A 299 -17.20 -7.10 2.95
N THR A 300 -17.60 -6.30 1.96
CA THR A 300 -18.93 -5.70 1.94
C THR A 300 -20.02 -6.76 1.80
N LEU A 301 -19.86 -7.73 0.89
CA LEU A 301 -20.82 -8.82 0.73
C LEU A 301 -20.88 -9.69 1.98
N PHE A 302 -19.73 -10.00 2.58
CA PHE A 302 -19.65 -10.73 3.85
C PHE A 302 -20.43 -10.01 4.96
N LEU A 303 -20.22 -8.70 5.11
CA LEU A 303 -20.94 -7.89 6.10
C LEU A 303 -22.44 -7.88 5.83
N LEU A 304 -22.88 -7.73 4.57
CA LEU A 304 -24.31 -7.78 4.24
C LEU A 304 -24.94 -9.17 4.45
N ALA A 305 -24.16 -10.25 4.30
CA ALA A 305 -24.63 -11.60 4.57
C ALA A 305 -24.83 -11.87 6.07
N VAL A 306 -24.01 -11.22 6.93
CA VAL A 306 -24.13 -11.30 8.39
C VAL A 306 -25.21 -10.33 8.91
N TYR A 307 -25.25 -9.11 8.38
CA TYR A 307 -26.13 -8.03 8.82
C TYR A 307 -27.28 -7.83 7.84
N THR A 308 -28.25 -8.75 7.88
CA THR A 308 -29.37 -8.81 6.93
C THR A 308 -30.26 -7.57 6.92
N ASP A 309 -30.37 -6.86 8.04
CA ASP A 309 -31.16 -5.62 8.11
C ASP A 309 -30.60 -4.54 7.17
N TRP A 310 -29.27 -4.40 7.11
CA TRP A 310 -28.59 -3.48 6.20
C TRP A 310 -28.65 -3.96 4.74
N GLN A 311 -28.66 -5.28 4.52
CA GLN A 311 -28.88 -5.85 3.19
C GLN A 311 -30.27 -5.50 2.65
N GLU A 312 -31.31 -5.64 3.47
CA GLU A 312 -32.68 -5.30 3.09
C GLU A 312 -32.86 -3.79 2.90
N GLU A 313 -32.25 -2.97 3.75
CA GLU A 313 -32.30 -1.51 3.60
C GLU A 313 -31.59 -1.04 2.33
N ALA A 314 -30.41 -1.61 2.01
CA ALA A 314 -29.72 -1.34 0.75
C ALA A 314 -30.57 -1.77 -0.46
N ARG A 315 -31.25 -2.93 -0.38
CA ARG A 315 -32.13 -3.43 -1.44
C ARG A 315 -33.30 -2.48 -1.70
N LYS A 316 -33.94 -1.97 -0.64
CA LYS A 316 -35.00 -0.96 -0.77
C LYS A 316 -34.51 0.32 -1.43
N ASP A 317 -33.35 0.83 -1.03
CA ASP A 317 -32.74 2.04 -1.61
C ASP A 317 -32.48 1.85 -3.12
N VAL A 318 -31.91 0.70 -3.51
CA VAL A 318 -31.68 0.33 -4.92
C VAL A 318 -33.00 0.24 -5.70
N LEU A 319 -34.02 -0.45 -5.17
CA LEU A 319 -35.33 -0.58 -5.81
C LEU A 319 -36.05 0.77 -5.95
N ASN A 320 -35.92 1.66 -4.98
CA ASN A 320 -36.50 3.00 -5.04
C ASN A 320 -35.87 3.86 -6.14
N VAL A 321 -34.56 3.73 -6.37
CA VAL A 321 -33.83 4.52 -7.37
C VAL A 321 -33.97 3.96 -8.79
N PHE A 322 -33.88 2.64 -8.95
CA PHE A 322 -33.82 2.00 -10.27
C PHE A 322 -35.07 1.23 -10.66
N GLY A 323 -35.89 0.79 -9.69
CA GLY A 323 -36.98 -0.15 -9.94
C GLY A 323 -36.45 -1.47 -10.51
N GLN A 324 -36.96 -1.86 -11.67
CA GLN A 324 -36.55 -3.06 -12.42
C GLN A 324 -35.59 -2.75 -13.59
N ARG A 325 -35.05 -1.53 -13.65
CA ARG A 325 -34.13 -1.10 -14.72
C ARG A 325 -32.69 -1.32 -14.29
N ASP A 326 -31.81 -1.47 -15.27
CA ASP A 326 -30.38 -1.48 -15.01
C ASP A 326 -29.90 -0.16 -14.38
N PRO A 327 -28.84 -0.20 -13.55
CA PRO A 327 -28.22 0.99 -13.02
C PRO A 327 -27.78 1.95 -14.13
N TYR A 328 -27.79 3.24 -13.82
CA TYR A 328 -27.24 4.30 -14.66
C TYR A 328 -26.44 5.27 -13.77
N HIS A 329 -25.42 5.92 -14.35
CA HIS A 329 -24.44 6.74 -13.63
C HIS A 329 -25.08 7.69 -12.59
N ASP A 330 -26.05 8.50 -13.01
CA ASP A 330 -26.67 9.52 -12.15
C ASP A 330 -27.61 8.93 -11.08
N GLY A 331 -28.01 7.66 -11.22
CA GLY A 331 -28.78 6.95 -10.21
C GLY A 331 -27.89 6.40 -9.10
N VAL A 332 -26.70 5.90 -9.45
CA VAL A 332 -25.75 5.33 -8.46
C VAL A 332 -25.32 6.36 -7.42
N THR A 333 -25.16 7.63 -7.84
CA THR A 333 -24.80 8.72 -6.93
C THR A 333 -25.89 9.04 -5.90
N LYS A 334 -27.10 8.49 -6.05
CA LYS A 334 -28.22 8.67 -5.12
C LYS A 334 -28.30 7.58 -4.04
N LEU A 335 -27.54 6.50 -4.17
CA LEU A 335 -27.54 5.37 -3.23
C LEU A 335 -26.79 5.70 -1.94
N LYS A 336 -27.46 6.44 -1.06
CA LYS A 336 -26.88 6.89 0.21
C LYS A 336 -26.61 5.70 1.14
N THR A 337 -27.53 4.75 1.21
CA THR A 337 -27.38 3.57 2.08
C THR A 337 -26.20 2.71 1.64
N MET A 338 -26.07 2.48 0.33
CA MET A 338 -24.92 1.74 -0.20
C MET A 338 -23.60 2.46 0.08
N THR A 339 -23.57 3.79 -0.02
CA THR A 339 -22.37 4.59 0.29
C THR A 339 -21.96 4.45 1.76
N MET A 340 -22.93 4.49 2.69
CA MET A 340 -22.67 4.27 4.12
C MET A 340 -22.10 2.88 4.39
N ILE A 341 -22.71 1.84 3.79
CA ILE A 341 -22.26 0.45 3.92
C ILE A 341 -20.83 0.29 3.41
N ILE A 342 -20.51 0.79 2.20
CA ILE A 342 -19.16 0.67 1.62
C ILE A 342 -18.12 1.38 2.50
N ASN A 343 -18.43 2.59 3.00
CA ASN A 343 -17.51 3.33 3.87
C ASN A 343 -17.25 2.59 5.19
N GLU A 344 -18.29 2.02 5.79
CA GLU A 344 -18.15 1.24 7.02
C GLU A 344 -17.40 -0.08 6.80
N SER A 345 -17.61 -0.74 5.66
CA SER A 345 -16.82 -1.89 5.24
C SER A 345 -15.35 -1.54 5.08
N LEU A 346 -15.02 -0.40 4.45
CA LEU A 346 -13.64 0.09 4.29
C LEU A 346 -13.00 0.51 5.61
N ARG A 347 -13.82 0.97 6.57
CA ARG A 347 -13.36 1.25 7.93
C ARG A 347 -12.93 -0.05 8.61
N LEU A 348 -13.82 -1.04 8.70
CA LEU A 348 -13.52 -2.32 9.35
C LEU A 348 -12.47 -3.15 8.61
N TYR A 349 -12.51 -3.16 7.28
CA TYR A 349 -11.69 -4.01 6.43
C TYR A 349 -10.98 -3.21 5.35
N THR A 350 -10.10 -2.29 5.75
CA THR A 350 -9.30 -1.50 4.81
C THR A 350 -8.37 -2.41 3.98
N PRO A 351 -8.45 -2.39 2.63
CA PRO A 351 -7.52 -3.15 1.79
C PRO A 351 -6.06 -2.69 1.99
N VAL A 352 -5.85 -1.40 2.25
CA VAL A 352 -4.54 -0.81 2.51
C VAL A 352 -4.40 -0.53 4.01
N THR A 353 -3.77 -1.46 4.72
CA THR A 353 -3.62 -1.45 6.19
C THR A 353 -2.63 -0.40 6.71
N SER A 354 -1.77 0.14 5.84
CA SER A 354 -0.82 1.20 6.18
C SER A 354 -0.36 1.99 4.97
N LEU A 355 0.00 3.25 5.19
CA LEU A 355 0.68 4.09 4.19
C LEU A 355 2.05 4.50 4.70
N THR A 356 3.05 4.50 3.81
CA THR A 356 4.41 4.94 4.14
C THR A 356 4.77 6.16 3.32
N ARG A 357 5.47 7.12 3.94
CA ARG A 357 6.06 8.29 3.28
C ARG A 357 7.51 8.44 3.67
N GLU A 358 8.38 8.75 2.71
CA GLU A 358 9.77 9.07 2.99
C GLU A 358 9.94 10.58 3.20
N VAL A 359 10.65 10.96 4.26
CA VAL A 359 11.01 12.34 4.54
C VAL A 359 12.19 12.72 3.65
N SER A 360 11.94 13.50 2.61
CA SER A 360 12.96 13.89 1.62
C SER A 360 14.04 14.81 2.18
N ARG A 361 13.68 15.69 3.11
CA ARG A 361 14.58 16.60 3.82
C ARG A 361 14.09 16.79 5.25
N GLN A 362 14.98 17.20 6.14
CA GLN A 362 14.57 17.51 7.51
C GLN A 362 13.42 18.53 7.52
N ASP A 363 12.37 18.22 8.26
CA ASP A 363 11.13 19.00 8.25
C ASP A 363 10.38 18.84 9.59
N ARG A 364 9.26 19.56 9.78
CA ARG A 364 8.41 19.48 10.98
C ARG A 364 7.12 18.72 10.70
N LEU A 365 6.77 17.73 11.50
CA LEU A 365 5.47 17.04 11.52
C LEU A 365 4.81 17.34 12.86
N GLY A 366 3.79 18.21 12.88
CA GLY A 366 3.33 18.84 14.10
C GLY A 366 4.47 19.48 14.89
N LYS A 367 4.66 19.01 16.13
CA LYS A 367 5.73 19.48 17.03
C LYS A 367 7.06 18.77 16.82
N LEU A 368 7.09 17.69 16.03
CA LEU A 368 8.25 16.83 15.85
C LEU A 368 9.12 17.31 14.69
N VAL A 369 10.43 17.38 14.90
CA VAL A 369 11.45 17.51 13.86
C VAL A 369 11.79 16.12 13.36
N VAL A 370 11.51 15.86 12.09
CA VAL A 370 11.73 14.58 11.41
C VAL A 370 12.94 14.70 10.48
N PRO A 371 13.92 13.77 10.52
CA PRO A 371 15.13 13.88 9.71
C PRO A 371 14.90 13.33 8.30
N ALA A 372 15.74 13.75 7.36
CA ALA A 372 15.76 13.17 6.01
C ALA A 372 16.01 11.65 6.05
N ASN A 373 15.45 10.94 5.06
CA ASN A 373 15.50 9.48 4.90
C ASN A 373 14.84 8.72 6.06
N MET A 374 13.96 9.33 6.84
CA MET A 374 13.08 8.62 7.76
C MET A 374 11.76 8.30 7.07
N HIS A 375 11.14 7.17 7.43
CA HIS A 375 9.80 6.86 6.96
C HIS A 375 8.76 7.27 8.00
N ILE A 376 7.69 7.92 7.55
CA ILE A 376 6.46 8.12 8.31
C ILE A 376 5.52 6.98 7.95
N PHE A 377 5.16 6.17 8.93
CA PHE A 377 4.27 5.02 8.78
C PHE A 377 2.91 5.36 9.38
N ILE A 378 1.90 5.50 8.52
CA ILE A 378 0.52 5.77 8.91
C ILE A 378 -0.20 4.43 9.06
N ALA A 379 -0.57 4.08 10.28
CA ALA A 379 -1.22 2.80 10.58
C ALA A 379 -2.75 2.90 10.39
N ASN A 380 -3.20 2.98 9.12
CA ASN A 380 -4.61 3.13 8.76
C ASN A 380 -5.52 2.15 9.51
N LEU A 381 -5.13 0.87 9.61
CA LEU A 381 -5.93 -0.13 10.30
C LEU A 381 -6.10 0.21 11.79
N LYS A 382 -5.05 0.67 12.48
CA LYS A 382 -5.17 1.11 13.87
C LYS A 382 -6.09 2.31 14.00
N VAL A 383 -6.01 3.28 13.09
CA VAL A 383 -6.84 4.50 13.09
C VAL A 383 -8.32 4.16 12.87
N HIS A 384 -8.62 3.24 11.96
CA HIS A 384 -10.01 2.83 11.68
C HIS A 384 -10.63 1.98 12.79
N HIS A 385 -9.81 1.32 13.61
CA HIS A 385 -10.21 0.49 14.75
C HIS A 385 -9.89 1.15 16.09
N ASP A 386 -9.71 2.48 16.14
CA ASP A 386 -9.39 3.17 17.39
C ASP A 386 -10.67 3.53 18.17
N PRO A 387 -10.90 2.96 19.36
CA PRO A 387 -12.06 3.33 20.16
C PRO A 387 -12.05 4.79 20.63
N GLN A 388 -10.88 5.43 20.66
CA GLN A 388 -10.79 6.86 20.98
C GLN A 388 -11.33 7.75 19.84
N ILE A 389 -11.38 7.23 18.62
CA ILE A 389 -11.90 7.94 17.43
C ILE A 389 -13.34 7.51 17.14
N TRP A 390 -13.61 6.20 17.23
CA TRP A 390 -14.85 5.58 16.77
C TRP A 390 -15.78 5.08 17.88
N GLY A 391 -15.43 5.28 19.16
CA GLY A 391 -16.22 4.80 20.30
C GLY A 391 -15.90 3.35 20.72
N GLU A 392 -16.45 2.90 21.85
CA GLU A 392 -16.22 1.55 22.38
C GLU A 392 -16.68 0.43 21.44
N ASP A 393 -17.62 0.76 20.56
CA ASP A 393 -18.19 -0.06 19.50
C ASP A 393 -17.45 0.07 18.15
N ALA A 394 -16.21 0.57 18.14
CA ALA A 394 -15.37 0.66 16.94
C ALA A 394 -15.27 -0.67 16.16
N HIS A 395 -15.52 -1.80 16.79
CA HIS A 395 -15.46 -3.12 16.16
C HIS A 395 -16.84 -3.68 15.76
N LEU A 396 -17.90 -2.88 15.83
CA LEU A 396 -19.23 -3.22 15.32
C LEU A 396 -19.42 -2.65 13.91
N PHE A 397 -20.19 -3.34 13.07
CA PHE A 397 -20.60 -2.82 11.78
C PHE A 397 -21.80 -1.89 11.94
N LYS A 398 -21.56 -0.57 11.82
CA LYS A 398 -22.58 0.48 12.01
C LYS A 398 -22.52 1.54 10.90
N PRO A 399 -23.10 1.27 9.71
CA PRO A 399 -23.13 2.21 8.59
C PRO A 399 -23.68 3.61 8.90
N GLU A 400 -24.62 3.74 9.84
CA GLU A 400 -25.22 5.01 10.28
C GLU A 400 -24.24 6.03 10.91
N SER A 401 -23.01 5.63 11.23
CA SER A 401 -21.96 6.52 11.77
C SER A 401 -21.50 7.61 10.80
N PHE A 402 -21.89 7.52 9.52
CA PHE A 402 -21.57 8.51 8.49
C PHE A 402 -22.83 9.16 7.92
N THR A 403 -23.00 10.48 8.11
CA THR A 403 -24.05 11.24 7.41
C THR A 403 -23.46 12.40 6.60
N LEU A 404 -24.11 12.72 5.48
CA LEU A 404 -23.81 13.94 4.74
C LEU A 404 -24.38 15.14 5.51
N SER A 405 -23.62 16.22 5.60
CA SER A 405 -24.12 17.45 6.19
C SER A 405 -25.38 17.92 5.47
N PRO A 406 -26.40 18.46 6.17
CA PRO A 406 -27.51 19.16 5.52
C PRO A 406 -27.03 20.34 4.65
N ALA A 407 -25.86 20.90 4.94
CA ALA A 407 -25.21 21.94 4.14
C ALA A 407 -24.37 21.39 2.98
N TYR A 408 -24.29 20.05 2.81
CA TYR A 408 -23.60 19.45 1.69
C TYR A 408 -24.35 19.74 0.39
N VAL A 409 -23.73 20.56 -0.45
CA VAL A 409 -24.19 20.81 -1.81
C VAL A 409 -23.34 19.97 -2.76
N HIS A 410 -23.96 18.98 -3.40
CA HIS A 410 -23.29 18.17 -4.42
C HIS A 410 -23.12 19.00 -5.70
N SER A 411 -22.05 19.78 -5.73
CA SER A 411 -21.67 20.63 -6.85
C SER A 411 -20.19 20.41 -7.15
N PRO A 412 -19.85 19.37 -7.92
CA PRO A 412 -18.48 19.19 -8.39
C PRO A 412 -18.15 20.27 -9.41
N THR A 413 -17.04 20.98 -9.21
CA THR A 413 -16.52 21.95 -10.20
C THR A 413 -15.27 21.40 -10.85
N GLN A 414 -15.14 21.67 -12.14
CA GLN A 414 -13.94 21.38 -12.91
C GLN A 414 -13.08 22.62 -13.01
N ILE A 415 -11.82 22.51 -12.57
CA ILE A 415 -10.78 23.52 -12.80
C ILE A 415 -9.60 22.87 -13.51
N LEU A 416 -8.95 21.92 -12.84
CA LEU A 416 -7.94 21.03 -13.43
C LEU A 416 -8.23 19.56 -13.07
N THR A 417 -8.83 19.32 -11.90
CA THR A 417 -9.45 18.05 -11.48
C THR A 417 -10.89 18.30 -11.09
N THR A 418 -11.72 17.25 -11.10
CA THR A 418 -13.03 17.29 -10.42
C THR A 418 -12.78 17.48 -8.94
N ARG A 419 -13.28 18.58 -8.37
CA ARG A 419 -13.22 18.83 -6.93
C ARG A 419 -14.58 19.32 -6.44
N PRO A 420 -14.95 19.03 -5.19
CA PRO A 420 -16.16 19.60 -4.61
C PRO A 420 -16.02 21.13 -4.59
N GLN A 421 -16.88 21.86 -5.31
CA GLN A 421 -16.85 23.32 -5.41
C GLN A 421 -16.93 23.98 -4.03
N HIS A 422 -17.69 23.35 -3.14
CA HIS A 422 -17.92 23.81 -1.78
C HIS A 422 -17.34 22.85 -0.74
N GLY A 423 -16.39 21.96 -1.09
CA GLY A 423 -15.88 20.94 -0.16
C GLY A 423 -16.86 19.78 0.13
N VAL A 424 -16.38 18.62 0.55
CA VAL A 424 -17.25 17.52 1.03
C VAL A 424 -17.46 17.71 2.53
N HIS A 425 -18.64 18.24 2.87
CA HIS A 425 -19.04 18.48 4.25
C HIS A 425 -19.75 17.24 4.79
N VAL A 426 -19.04 16.44 5.57
CA VAL A 426 -19.61 15.30 6.31
C VAL A 426 -19.86 15.70 7.76
N ILE A 427 -20.92 15.16 8.35
CA ILE A 427 -21.12 15.23 9.79
C ILE A 427 -20.72 13.88 10.36
N LEU A 428 -19.74 13.92 11.25
CA LEU A 428 -19.40 12.80 12.11
C LEU A 428 -20.25 12.94 13.36
N HIS A 429 -21.07 11.93 13.64
CA HIS A 429 -21.89 11.93 14.85
C HIS A 429 -21.12 11.26 15.99
N PRO A 430 -20.90 11.94 17.13
CA PRO A 430 -20.46 11.26 18.34
C PRO A 430 -21.56 10.30 18.81
N LEU A 431 -21.16 9.12 19.28
CA LEU A 431 -22.06 8.00 19.58
C LEU A 431 -22.82 8.14 20.91
N HIS A 432 -22.70 9.27 21.60
CA HIS A 432 -23.53 9.60 22.74
C HIS A 432 -24.48 10.75 22.40
N ARG A 433 -25.76 10.42 22.22
CA ARG A 433 -26.83 11.35 22.59
C ARG A 433 -26.97 11.21 24.10
N GLU A 434 -26.60 12.24 24.85
CA GLU A 434 -27.22 12.41 26.17
C GLU A 434 -28.73 12.49 25.93
N GLU A 435 -29.48 11.57 26.55
CA GLU A 435 -30.94 11.68 26.68
C GLU A 435 -31.32 12.86 27.57
#